data_AF-A0A7S3P8R8-F1
#
_entry.id   AF-A0A7S3P8R8-F1
#
_cell.length_a   1.000
_cell.length_b   1.000
_cell.length_c   1.000
_cell.angle_alpha   90.00
_cell.angle_beta   90.00
_cell.angle_gamma   90.00
#
_symmetry.space_group_name_H-M   'P 1'
#
loop_
_entity.id
_entity.type
_entity.pdbx_description
1 polymer ?
#
loop_
_entity_poly.entity_id
_entity_poly.type
_entity_poly.pdbx_seq_one_letter_code
_entity_poly.pdbx_strand_id
1 'polypeptide(L)'
;SEDSSSAPSFLLLQTILCRGFCEGDCRAFLTPLNQCYNAQRLFPTDPSWSEFDMLDELLRDNDALSFRRTIFETTNGTCASAKFDTFVLPADGSCVGPFGKPRPWGNFSVIKDIREAIVEMA
;
A
#
# COMPACT_ATOMS: atom_id res chain seq x y z
N SER A 1 10.60 -17.54 31.34
CA SER A 1 9.50 -16.60 31.20
C SER A 1 10.06 -15.38 30.49
N GLU A 2 9.96 -15.34 29.17
CA GLU A 2 10.43 -14.20 28.38
C GLU A 2 9.21 -13.59 27.72
N ASP A 3 8.64 -12.61 28.42
CA ASP A 3 7.55 -11.77 27.94
C ASP A 3 8.18 -10.68 27.06
N SER A 4 8.36 -10.99 25.77
CA SER A 4 8.79 -10.03 24.78
C SER A 4 7.57 -9.22 24.34
N SER A 5 7.30 -8.17 25.10
CA SER A 5 6.41 -7.07 24.72
C SER A 5 6.98 -6.36 23.48
N SER A 6 6.90 -7.02 22.33
CA SER A 6 7.06 -6.35 21.03
C SER A 6 5.74 -5.64 20.73
N ALA A 7 5.78 -4.31 20.73
CA ALA A 7 4.67 -3.49 20.25
C ALA A 7 4.20 -4.01 18.88
N PRO A 8 2.89 -3.98 18.58
CA PRO A 8 2.39 -4.43 17.29
C PRO A 8 3.05 -3.61 16.18
N SER A 9 3.96 -4.23 15.43
CA SER A 9 4.58 -3.59 14.29
C SER A 9 3.57 -3.58 13.13
N PHE A 10 3.02 -2.42 12.81
CA PHE A 10 2.18 -2.26 11.63
C PHE A 10 3.06 -2.25 10.38
N LEU A 11 2.69 -3.04 9.39
CA LEU A 11 3.34 -3.01 8.08
C LEU A 11 2.59 -2.03 7.19
N LEU A 12 3.33 -1.10 6.59
CA LEU A 12 2.81 -0.18 5.60
C LEU A 12 3.46 -0.46 4.25
N LEU A 13 2.73 -0.16 3.19
CA LEU A 13 3.24 -0.12 1.84
C LEU A 13 3.57 1.33 1.48
N GLN A 14 4.84 1.61 1.25
CA GLN A 14 5.25 2.82 0.55
C GLN A 14 5.01 2.62 -0.95
N THR A 15 4.18 3.47 -1.52
CA THR A 15 3.92 3.53 -2.96
C THR A 15 4.45 4.85 -3.50
N ILE A 16 5.35 4.84 -4.47
CA ILE A 16 5.74 6.04 -5.23
C ILE A 16 5.17 5.90 -6.63
N LEU A 17 4.29 6.83 -7.02
CA LEU A 17 3.76 6.91 -8.38
C LEU A 17 4.42 8.08 -9.11
N CYS A 18 4.72 7.92 -10.40
CA CYS A 18 5.36 8.93 -11.26
C CYS A 18 4.67 9.01 -12.64
N ARG A 19 4.86 10.15 -13.33
CA ARG A 19 4.30 10.39 -14.66
C ARG A 19 5.05 9.60 -15.74
N GLY A 20 6.38 9.59 -15.68
CA GLY A 20 7.27 8.75 -16.49
C GLY A 20 7.64 7.47 -15.75
N PHE A 21 8.46 6.60 -16.36
CA PHE A 21 8.86 5.30 -15.82
C PHE A 21 9.66 5.44 -14.51
N CYS A 22 8.93 5.57 -13.40
CA CYS A 22 9.44 5.94 -12.07
C CYS A 22 10.30 7.21 -12.05
N GLU A 23 9.95 8.16 -12.91
CA GLU A 23 10.60 9.46 -13.03
C GLU A 23 9.59 10.55 -13.35
N GLY A 24 9.88 11.78 -12.93
CA GLY A 24 9.06 12.97 -13.24
C GLY A 24 7.69 13.02 -12.55
N ASP A 25 7.40 14.14 -11.89
CA ASP A 25 6.13 14.40 -11.18
C ASP A 25 5.71 13.21 -10.28
N CYS A 26 6.60 12.84 -9.36
CA CYS A 26 6.40 11.71 -8.47
C CYS A 26 5.67 12.12 -7.18
N ARG A 27 4.85 11.21 -6.65
CA ARG A 27 4.19 11.35 -5.34
C ARG A 27 4.35 10.06 -4.55
N ALA A 28 4.65 10.19 -3.27
CA ALA A 28 4.78 9.08 -2.34
C ALA A 28 3.55 8.99 -1.43
N PHE A 29 3.10 7.77 -1.16
CA PHE A 29 1.92 7.44 -0.39
C PHE A 29 2.23 6.30 0.57
N LEU A 30 1.55 6.27 1.71
CA LEU A 30 1.62 5.19 2.69
C LEU A 30 0.23 4.58 2.86
N THR A 31 0.08 3.31 2.52
CA THR A 31 -1.16 2.55 2.69
C THR A 31 -0.95 1.38 3.66
N PRO A 32 -1.98 0.95 4.40
CA PRO A 32 -1.83 -0.17 5.31
C PRO A 32 -1.73 -1.50 4.53
N LEU A 33 -0.88 -2.41 5.01
CA LEU A 33 -0.84 -3.79 4.54
C LEU A 33 -1.76 -4.67 5.38
N ASN A 34 -2.39 -5.67 4.75
CA ASN A 34 -3.32 -6.63 5.33
C ASN A 34 -4.56 -5.99 5.98
N GLN A 35 -4.91 -4.78 5.56
CA GLN A 35 -6.10 -4.07 6.02
C GLN A 35 -6.80 -3.43 4.82
N CYS A 36 -8.13 -3.48 4.81
CA CYS A 36 -8.89 -2.76 3.80
C CYS A 36 -8.75 -1.25 4.00
N TYR A 37 -8.61 -0.51 2.90
CA TYR A 37 -8.56 0.94 2.92
C TYR A 37 -9.20 1.54 1.66
N ASN A 38 -9.49 2.83 1.73
CA ASN A 38 -9.92 3.60 0.56
C ASN A 38 -8.88 4.68 0.27
N ALA A 39 -8.18 4.55 -0.86
CA ALA A 39 -7.06 5.41 -1.17
C ALA A 39 -7.48 6.88 -1.39
N GLN A 40 -8.63 7.12 -2.01
CA GLN A 40 -9.16 8.47 -2.18
C GLN A 40 -9.50 9.14 -0.83
N ARG A 41 -10.00 8.39 0.16
CA ARG A 41 -10.20 8.95 1.52
C ARG A 41 -8.89 9.28 2.22
N LEU A 42 -7.85 8.46 2.03
CA LEU A 42 -6.52 8.72 2.60
C LEU A 42 -5.82 9.90 1.91
N PHE A 43 -6.03 10.06 0.60
CA PHE A 43 -5.35 11.06 -0.23
C PHE A 43 -6.36 11.89 -1.05
N PRO A 44 -7.25 12.65 -0.40
CA PRO A 44 -8.43 13.25 -1.04
C PRO A 44 -8.11 14.29 -2.11
N THR A 45 -6.89 14.83 -2.10
CA THR A 45 -6.45 15.84 -3.06
C THR A 45 -5.67 15.26 -4.24
N ASP A 46 -5.41 13.95 -4.25
CA ASP A 46 -4.57 13.32 -5.25
C ASP A 46 -5.39 12.50 -6.26
N PRO A 47 -5.34 12.85 -7.56
CA PRO A 47 -6.18 12.21 -8.57
C PRO A 47 -5.67 10.85 -9.05
N SER A 48 -4.56 10.32 -8.51
CA SER A 48 -4.08 8.98 -8.87
C SER A 48 -4.95 7.84 -8.33
N TRP A 49 -5.80 8.14 -7.36
CA TRP A 49 -6.56 7.14 -6.61
C TRP A 49 -8.04 7.14 -7.02
N SER A 50 -8.57 5.95 -7.28
CA SER A 50 -10.00 5.76 -7.50
C SER A 50 -10.77 5.82 -6.17
N GLU A 51 -12.09 5.94 -6.29
CA GLU A 51 -13.02 5.89 -5.14
C GLU A 51 -13.18 4.49 -4.55
N PHE A 52 -12.60 3.46 -5.17
CA PHE A 52 -12.76 2.05 -4.80
C PHE A 52 -11.86 1.65 -3.63
N ASP A 53 -12.35 0.71 -2.84
CA ASP A 53 -11.62 0.12 -1.73
C ASP A 53 -10.53 -0.83 -2.26
N MET A 54 -9.43 -0.88 -1.51
CA MET A 54 -8.26 -1.68 -1.84
C MET A 54 -7.83 -2.49 -0.61
N LEU A 55 -7.33 -3.70 -0.87
CA LEU A 55 -6.63 -4.53 0.10
C LEU A 55 -5.29 -4.94 -0.48
N ASP A 56 -4.21 -4.55 0.19
CA ASP A 56 -2.85 -4.96 -0.15
C ASP A 56 -2.37 -6.03 0.82
N GLU A 57 -2.16 -7.26 0.34
CA GLU A 57 -1.74 -8.40 1.16
C GLU A 57 -0.30 -8.76 0.85
N LEU A 58 0.56 -8.84 1.88
CA LEU A 58 1.96 -9.19 1.68
C LEU A 58 2.12 -10.65 1.27
N LEU A 59 2.89 -10.91 0.23
CA LEU A 59 3.28 -12.25 -0.20
C LEU A 59 4.79 -12.42 0.02
N ARG A 60 5.18 -13.49 0.72
CA ARG A 60 6.56 -13.95 0.81
C ARG A 60 6.68 -15.27 0.07
N ASP A 61 7.56 -15.30 -0.91
CA ASP A 61 7.96 -16.53 -1.58
C ASP A 61 9.49 -16.54 -1.74
N ASN A 62 10.15 -17.48 -1.06
CA ASN A 62 11.59 -17.76 -1.21
C ASN A 62 12.46 -16.49 -1.36
N ASP A 63 12.41 -15.61 -0.35
CA ASP A 63 13.11 -14.30 -0.27
C ASP A 63 12.63 -13.19 -1.21
N ALA A 64 11.78 -13.48 -2.20
CA ALA A 64 11.12 -12.45 -3.00
C ALA A 64 9.96 -11.79 -2.22
N LEU A 65 9.95 -10.46 -2.23
CA LEU A 65 8.90 -9.66 -1.60
C LEU A 65 7.95 -9.13 -2.67
N SER A 66 6.70 -9.57 -2.62
CA SER A 66 5.63 -9.08 -3.48
C SER A 66 4.38 -8.82 -2.64
N PHE A 67 3.38 -8.17 -3.21
CA PHE A 67 2.08 -8.02 -2.57
C PHE A 67 0.97 -8.26 -3.59
N ARG A 68 -0.17 -8.74 -3.09
CA ARG A 68 -1.40 -8.83 -3.85
C ARG A 68 -2.25 -7.61 -3.56
N ARG A 69 -2.49 -6.78 -4.56
CA ARG A 69 -3.49 -5.70 -4.52
C ARG A 69 -4.81 -6.22 -5.05
N THR A 70 -5.84 -6.19 -4.23
CA THR A 70 -7.22 -6.47 -4.65
C THR A 70 -8.01 -5.17 -4.62
N ILE A 71 -8.72 -4.85 -5.70
CA ILE A 71 -9.63 -3.70 -5.79
C ILE A 71 -11.06 -4.23 -5.64
N PHE A 72 -11.87 -3.60 -4.80
CA PHE A 72 -13.25 -3.98 -4.52
C PHE A 72 -14.22 -2.91 -5.04
N GLU A 73 -15.44 -3.33 -5.38
CA GLU A 73 -16.49 -2.40 -5.82
C GLU A 73 -16.99 -1.45 -4.71
N THR A 74 -16.72 -1.77 -3.44
CA THR A 74 -17.06 -0.90 -2.30
C THR A 74 -16.23 0.39 -2.29
N THR A 75 -16.76 1.43 -1.67
CA THR A 75 -16.13 2.76 -1.52
C THR A 75 -16.10 3.23 -0.07
N ASN A 76 -16.33 2.31 0.88
CA ASN A 76 -16.56 2.61 2.29
C ASN A 76 -15.46 2.13 3.24
N GLY A 77 -14.38 1.57 2.71
CA GLY A 77 -13.26 0.99 3.45
C GLY A 77 -13.53 -0.41 4.00
N THR A 78 -14.49 -1.15 3.45
CA THR A 78 -14.88 -2.48 4.00
C THR A 78 -14.40 -3.67 3.20
N CYS A 79 -14.18 -3.53 1.89
CA CYS A 79 -13.78 -4.64 1.00
C CYS A 79 -14.73 -5.85 1.07
N ALA A 80 -16.01 -5.61 1.40
CA ALA A 80 -16.99 -6.67 1.69
C ALA A 80 -17.75 -7.18 0.45
N SER A 81 -17.53 -6.57 -0.73
CA SER A 81 -18.25 -6.87 -1.98
C SER A 81 -17.43 -7.72 -2.96
N ALA A 82 -17.93 -7.85 -4.19
CA ALA A 82 -17.19 -8.44 -5.28
C ALA A 82 -15.86 -7.72 -5.53
N LYS A 83 -14.87 -8.51 -5.97
CA LYS A 83 -13.58 -8.03 -6.43
C LYS A 83 -13.76 -7.46 -7.83
N PHE A 84 -13.31 -6.23 -8.01
CA PHE A 84 -13.25 -5.58 -9.32
C PHE A 84 -12.02 -6.06 -10.10
N ASP A 85 -10.85 -6.07 -9.47
CA ASP A 85 -9.60 -6.52 -10.09
C ASP A 85 -8.58 -7.02 -9.04
N THR A 86 -7.55 -7.74 -9.48
CA THR A 86 -6.48 -8.26 -8.61
C THR A 86 -5.13 -8.32 -9.33
N PHE A 87 -4.09 -7.79 -8.69
CA PHE A 87 -2.73 -7.76 -9.20
C PHE A 87 -1.75 -8.33 -8.19
N VAL A 88 -0.68 -8.96 -8.67
CA VAL A 88 0.51 -9.27 -7.87
C VAL A 88 1.63 -8.36 -8.33
N LEU A 89 2.19 -7.57 -7.42
CA LEU A 89 3.15 -6.52 -7.70
C LEU A 89 4.43 -6.72 -6.87
N PRO A 90 5.61 -6.41 -7.40
CA PRO A 90 6.85 -6.48 -6.64
C PRO A 90 6.85 -5.42 -5.53
N ALA A 91 7.42 -5.77 -4.38
CA ALA A 91 7.63 -4.87 -3.24
C ALA A 91 9.11 -4.66 -2.91
N ASP A 92 9.97 -4.85 -3.92
CA ASP A 92 11.43 -4.74 -3.86
C ASP A 92 11.95 -3.38 -4.38
N GLY A 93 11.04 -2.45 -4.69
CA GLY A 93 11.37 -1.14 -5.28
C GLY A 93 11.49 -1.14 -6.80
N SER A 94 11.25 -2.25 -7.49
CA SER A 94 11.21 -2.30 -8.95
C SER A 94 10.11 -1.41 -9.53
N CYS A 95 10.41 -0.76 -10.65
CA CYS A 95 9.45 0.08 -11.36
C CYS A 95 8.53 -0.76 -12.25
N VAL A 96 7.22 -0.61 -12.09
CA VAL A 96 6.20 -1.35 -12.84
C VAL A 96 5.04 -0.44 -13.24
N GLY A 97 4.25 -0.86 -14.22
CA GLY A 97 3.13 -0.12 -14.79
C GLY A 97 2.90 -0.47 -16.26
N PRO A 98 2.04 0.28 -16.98
CA PRO A 98 1.30 1.47 -16.52
C PRO A 98 0.03 1.13 -15.71
N PHE A 99 -0.27 1.97 -14.74
CA PHE A 99 -1.48 2.06 -13.95
C PHE A 99 -2.27 3.32 -14.33
N GLY A 100 -3.41 3.60 -13.69
CA GLY A 100 -4.24 4.75 -14.02
C GLY A 100 -3.50 6.10 -14.14
N LYS A 101 -4.15 7.08 -14.79
CA LYS A 101 -3.67 8.47 -14.86
C LYS A 101 -3.75 9.12 -13.46
N PRO A 102 -2.97 10.19 -13.18
CA PRO A 102 -1.97 10.85 -14.03
C PRO A 102 -0.55 10.29 -13.89
N ARG A 103 -0.32 9.38 -12.95
CA ARG A 103 0.99 8.81 -12.63
C ARG A 103 0.97 7.29 -12.80
N PRO A 104 1.14 6.80 -14.04
CA PRO A 104 0.94 5.40 -14.36
C PRO A 104 2.07 4.49 -13.86
N TRP A 105 3.24 5.00 -13.48
CA TRP A 105 4.36 4.14 -13.12
C TRP A 105 4.60 4.16 -11.64
N GLY A 106 4.80 2.99 -11.04
CA GLY A 106 4.94 2.85 -9.60
C GLY A 106 6.13 2.00 -9.19
N ASN A 107 6.75 2.36 -8.07
CA ASN A 107 7.55 1.44 -7.27
C ASN A 107 6.93 1.27 -5.88
N PHE A 108 7.19 0.13 -5.27
CA PHE A 108 6.56 -0.26 -4.02
C PHE A 108 7.58 -0.86 -3.07
N SER A 109 7.47 -0.52 -1.79
CA SER A 109 8.37 -1.02 -0.76
C SER A 109 7.64 -1.17 0.57
N VAL A 110 7.89 -2.28 1.26
CA VAL A 110 7.32 -2.49 2.61
C VAL A 110 8.15 -1.73 3.63
N ILE A 111 7.48 -0.94 4.46
CA ILE A 111 8.10 -0.27 5.61
C ILE A 111 7.45 -0.74 6.90
N LYS A 112 8.24 -0.84 7.96
CA LYS A 112 7.73 -1.09 9.32
C LYS A 112 7.38 0.24 9.95
N ASP A 113 6.14 0.41 10.39
CA ASP A 113 5.78 1.53 11.25
C ASP A 113 6.16 1.20 12.69
N ILE A 114 7.09 1.98 13.23
CA ILE A 114 7.61 1.85 14.60
C ILE A 114 7.01 2.96 15.49
N ARG A 115 6.12 3.81 14.95
CA ARG A 115 5.68 5.04 15.65
C ARG A 115 4.81 4.81 16.87
N GLU A 116 4.24 3.64 17.08
CA GLU A 116 3.59 3.30 18.37
C GLU A 116 4.59 2.97 19.50
N ALA A 117 5.86 2.70 19.20
CA ALA A 117 6.86 2.39 20.23
C ALA A 117 7.41 3.62 20.98
N ILE A 118 7.05 4.84 20.58
CA ILE A 118 7.62 6.09 21.14
C ILE A 118 6.62 6.83 22.06
N VAL A 119 5.34 6.44 22.10
CA VAL A 119 4.32 7.16 22.90
C VAL A 119 4.36 6.79 24.40
N GLU A 120 5.08 5.74 24.82
CA GLU A 120 5.24 5.35 26.24
C GLU A 120 6.56 5.82 26.89
N MET A 121 7.14 6.93 26.43
CA MET A 121 8.32 7.54 27.08
C MET A 121 8.22 9.06 27.27
N ALA A 122 7.01 9.62 27.40
CA ALA A 122 6.79 11.03 27.74
C ALA A 122 5.89 11.17 28.97
#